data_AF-A0A6B3IDI0-F1
#
_entry.id   AF-A0A6B3IDI0-F1
#
_cell.length_a   1.000
_cell.length_b   1.000
_cell.length_c   1.000
_cell.angle_alpha   90.00
_cell.angle_beta   90.00
_cell.angle_gamma   90.00
#
_symmetry.space_group_name_H-M   'P 1'
#
loop_
_entity.id
_entity.type
_entity.pdbx_description
1 polymer ?
#
loop_
_entity_poly.entity_id
_entity_poly.type
_entity_poly.pdbx_seq_one_letter_code
_entity_poly.pdbx_strand_id
1 'polypeptide(L)'
;MTRSVQALAYARPSALESSQVGAVLGLETAGGLTPRGAEAHPRFFAGFLSAPRIAARGLLAVADVAAARYYQRALPASLDPVVTGNGDRLRFESFSGCCGVYARLDVLQEGLDGERTGHGTTNVDVNNPLRDALS
;
A
#
# COMPACT_ATOMS: atom_id res chain seq x y z
N MET A 1 19.56 19.66 -7.09
CA MET A 1 18.69 18.50 -6.81
C MET A 1 17.56 18.51 -7.82
N THR A 2 17.58 17.63 -8.82
CA THR A 2 16.47 17.44 -9.75
C THR A 2 15.35 16.72 -9.00
N ARG A 3 14.27 17.46 -8.69
CA ARG A 3 13.07 16.92 -8.06
C ARG A 3 12.31 16.12 -9.13
N SER A 4 12.61 14.83 -9.25
CA SER A 4 11.83 13.92 -10.07
C SER A 4 10.46 13.77 -9.42
N VAL A 5 9.43 14.34 -10.06
CA VAL A 5 8.04 14.09 -9.71
C VAL A 5 7.73 12.67 -10.20
N GLN A 6 7.67 11.70 -9.28
CA GLN A 6 7.13 10.39 -9.62
C GLN A 6 5.63 10.56 -9.85
N ALA A 7 5.19 10.27 -11.08
CA ALA A 7 3.77 10.23 -11.39
C ALA A 7 3.14 9.09 -10.58
N LEU A 8 2.01 9.39 -9.94
CA LEU A 8 1.09 8.40 -9.38
C LEU A 8 0.40 7.68 -10.54
N ALA A 9 1.14 6.76 -11.15
CA ALA A 9 0.63 5.86 -12.17
C ALA A 9 0.87 4.43 -11.68
N TYR A 10 -0.21 3.68 -11.59
CA TYR A 10 -0.18 2.25 -11.31
C TYR A 10 -0.11 1.50 -12.64
N ALA A 11 0.59 0.36 -12.68
CA ALA A 11 0.69 -0.46 -13.89
C ALA A 11 -0.68 -1.01 -14.33
N ARG A 12 -1.53 -1.31 -13.33
CA ARG A 12 -2.91 -1.77 -13.45
C ARG A 12 -3.65 -1.54 -12.12
N PRO A 13 -4.97 -1.74 -12.04
CA PRO A 13 -5.68 -1.67 -10.76
C PRO A 13 -5.30 -2.84 -9.84
N SER A 14 -5.17 -2.57 -8.54
CA SER A 14 -5.14 -3.61 -7.51
C SER A 14 -6.44 -4.43 -7.53
N ALA A 15 -6.33 -5.72 -7.23
CA ALA A 15 -7.46 -6.64 -7.28
C ALA A 15 -7.35 -7.77 -6.25
N LEU A 16 -8.50 -8.30 -5.84
CA LEU A 16 -8.61 -9.57 -5.14
C LEU A 16 -9.13 -10.62 -6.13
N GLU A 17 -8.27 -11.57 -6.51
CA GLU A 17 -8.60 -12.61 -7.47
C GLU A 17 -8.84 -13.94 -6.78
N SER A 18 -9.71 -14.79 -7.34
CA SER A 18 -9.90 -16.16 -6.86
C SER A 18 -8.89 -17.09 -7.54
N SER A 19 -8.20 -17.92 -6.77
CA SER A 19 -7.30 -18.96 -7.29
C SER A 19 -7.67 -20.34 -6.72
N GLN A 20 -7.05 -21.40 -7.26
CA GLN A 20 -7.23 -22.77 -6.75
C GLN A 20 -6.80 -22.94 -5.28
N VAL A 21 -5.90 -22.08 -4.79
CA VAL A 21 -5.32 -22.17 -3.44
C VAL A 21 -5.99 -21.17 -2.46
N GLY A 22 -6.92 -20.34 -2.96
CA GLY A 22 -7.59 -19.30 -2.19
C GLY A 22 -7.58 -17.94 -2.89
N ALA A 23 -7.93 -16.89 -2.16
CA ALA A 23 -7.92 -15.54 -2.72
C ALA A 23 -6.50 -14.98 -2.79
N VAL A 24 -6.18 -14.31 -3.89
CA VAL A 24 -4.88 -13.67 -4.15
C VAL A 24 -5.11 -12.17 -4.15
N LEU A 25 -4.52 -11.48 -3.17
CA LEU A 25 -4.53 -10.03 -3.09
C LEU A 25 -3.34 -9.45 -3.88
N GLY A 26 -3.62 -8.84 -5.02
CA GLY A 26 -2.66 -8.06 -5.78
C GLY A 26 -2.75 -6.58 -5.41
N LEU A 27 -1.71 -6.06 -4.75
CA LEU A 27 -1.58 -4.64 -4.45
C LEU A 27 -0.56 -4.00 -5.40
N GLU A 28 -1.03 -3.12 -6.27
CA GLU A 28 -0.22 -2.44 -7.28
C GLU A 28 0.42 -1.19 -6.69
N THR A 29 1.70 -0.99 -7.00
CA THR A 29 2.50 0.12 -6.50
C THR A 29 2.72 1.17 -7.59
N ALA A 30 2.75 2.43 -7.18
CA ALA A 30 3.22 3.52 -8.05
C ALA A 30 4.76 3.51 -8.14
N GLY A 31 5.32 4.50 -8.83
CA GLY A 31 6.75 4.80 -8.76
C GLY A 31 7.20 5.01 -7.32
N GLY A 32 8.27 4.31 -6.91
CA GLY A 32 8.78 4.34 -5.55
C GLY A 32 10.28 4.49 -5.45
N LEU A 33 10.77 4.64 -4.23
CA LEU A 33 12.20 4.68 -3.91
C LEU A 33 12.59 3.39 -3.19
N THR A 34 13.66 2.74 -3.66
CA THR A 34 14.29 1.57 -3.04
C THR A 34 15.77 1.88 -2.76
N PRO A 35 16.50 1.02 -2.03
CA PRO A 35 17.96 1.17 -1.88
C PRO A 35 18.74 1.16 -3.20
N ARG A 36 18.14 0.65 -4.29
CA ARG A 36 18.74 0.66 -5.64
C ARG A 36 18.44 1.92 -6.43
N GLY A 37 17.61 2.82 -5.88
CA GLY A 37 17.19 4.07 -6.53
C GLY A 37 15.68 4.10 -6.81
N ALA A 38 15.28 4.95 -7.75
CA ALA A 38 13.89 5.03 -8.18
C ALA A 38 13.50 3.79 -9.02
N GLU A 39 12.39 3.15 -8.67
CA GLU A 39 11.82 2.01 -9.41
C GLU A 39 10.38 2.33 -9.82
N ALA A 40 9.94 1.83 -10.99
CA ALA A 40 8.63 2.18 -11.55
C ALA A 40 7.46 1.57 -10.78
N HIS A 41 7.57 0.30 -10.39
CA HIS A 41 6.54 -0.43 -9.63
C HIS A 41 7.26 -1.43 -8.69
N PRO A 42 7.88 -0.95 -7.60
CA PRO A 42 8.66 -1.82 -6.74
C PRO A 42 7.75 -2.83 -6.04
N ARG A 43 8.25 -4.06 -5.89
CA ARG A 43 7.57 -5.14 -5.16
C ARG A 43 8.25 -5.37 -3.83
N PHE A 44 7.50 -5.27 -2.73
CA PHE A 44 8.05 -5.41 -1.38
C PHE A 44 7.78 -6.76 -0.74
N PHE A 45 6.82 -7.54 -1.22
CA PHE A 45 6.49 -8.83 -0.60
C PHE A 45 5.79 -9.78 -1.56
N ALA A 46 5.94 -11.08 -1.26
CA ALA A 46 5.38 -12.22 -1.95
C ALA A 46 5.14 -13.34 -0.94
N GLY A 47 3.90 -13.73 -0.72
CA GLY A 47 3.60 -14.81 0.22
C GLY A 47 2.20 -14.73 0.76
N PHE A 48 2.01 -15.32 1.93
CA PHE A 48 0.75 -15.44 2.63
C PHE A 48 0.72 -14.55 3.86
N LEU A 49 -0.48 -14.14 4.23
CA LEU A 49 -0.75 -13.46 5.49
C LEU A 49 -1.24 -14.51 6.48
N SER A 50 -0.70 -14.52 7.69
CA SER A 50 -1.19 -15.43 8.75
C SER A 50 -2.59 -15.06 9.22
N ALA A 51 -2.98 -13.78 9.09
CA ALA A 51 -4.29 -13.26 9.44
C ALA A 51 -4.88 -12.38 8.32
N PRO A 52 -5.26 -12.96 7.16
CA PRO A 52 -5.61 -12.20 5.96
C PRO A 52 -6.81 -11.27 6.14
N ARG A 53 -7.83 -11.71 6.91
CA ARG A 53 -9.02 -10.87 7.20
C ARG A 53 -8.67 -9.65 8.06
N ILE A 54 -7.80 -9.82 9.06
CA ILE A 54 -7.38 -8.72 9.93
C ILE A 54 -6.55 -7.71 9.12
N ALA A 55 -5.62 -8.22 8.29
CA ALA A 55 -4.82 -7.38 7.40
C ALA A 55 -5.69 -6.60 6.40
N ALA A 56 -6.70 -7.24 5.81
CA ALA A 56 -7.65 -6.58 4.91
C ALA A 56 -8.41 -5.44 5.61
N ARG A 57 -8.99 -5.69 6.79
CA ARG A 57 -9.70 -4.66 7.57
C ARG A 57 -8.78 -3.52 8.00
N GLY A 58 -7.53 -3.83 8.38
CA GLY A 58 -6.52 -2.84 8.71
C GLY A 58 -6.15 -1.97 7.50
N LEU A 59 -5.98 -2.57 6.32
CA LEU A 59 -5.67 -1.84 5.09
C LEU A 59 -6.80 -0.90 4.70
N LEU A 60 -8.06 -1.37 4.78
CA LEU A 60 -9.24 -0.55 4.56
C LEU A 60 -9.28 0.65 5.52
N ALA A 61 -9.03 0.42 6.81
CA ALA A 61 -9.02 1.51 7.80
C ALA A 61 -7.95 2.57 7.50
N VAL A 62 -6.74 2.17 7.11
CA VAL A 62 -5.69 3.12 6.69
C VAL A 62 -6.12 3.90 5.44
N ALA A 63 -6.71 3.21 4.46
CA ALA A 63 -7.17 3.79 3.21
C ALA A 63 -8.37 4.74 3.39
N ASP A 64 -9.26 4.46 4.34
CA ASP A 64 -10.36 5.35 4.71
C ASP A 64 -9.85 6.65 5.34
N VAL A 65 -8.85 6.55 6.22
CA VAL A 65 -8.22 7.74 6.83
C VAL A 65 -7.47 8.56 5.77
N ALA A 66 -6.81 7.91 4.81
CA ALA A 66 -6.15 8.60 3.71
C ALA A 66 -7.15 9.36 2.81
N ALA A 67 -8.32 8.76 2.54
CA ALA A 67 -9.41 9.39 1.79
C ALA A 67 -10.16 10.47 2.58
N ALA A 68 -10.12 10.46 3.92
CA ALA A 68 -10.87 11.37 4.77
C ALA A 68 -10.28 12.80 4.76
N ARG A 69 -10.77 13.66 3.86
CA ARG A 69 -10.47 15.11 3.86
C ARG A 69 -11.72 15.96 4.06
N TYR A 70 -11.92 16.40 5.31
CA TYR A 70 -13.08 17.21 5.70
C TYR A 70 -13.01 18.68 5.25
N TYR A 71 -11.82 19.28 5.18
CA TYR A 71 -11.66 20.73 4.96
C TYR A 71 -11.29 21.13 3.53
N GLN A 72 -10.80 20.21 2.69
CA GLN A 72 -10.36 20.50 1.30
C GLN A 72 -10.56 19.28 0.39
N ARG A 73 -11.80 19.04 -0.03
CA ARG A 73 -12.21 17.87 -0.86
C ARG A 73 -11.68 17.86 -2.30
N ALA A 74 -11.04 18.94 -2.77
CA ALA A 74 -10.83 19.19 -4.21
C ALA A 74 -9.42 18.94 -4.76
N LEU A 75 -8.46 18.43 -3.96
CA LEU A 75 -7.12 18.16 -4.46
C LEU A 75 -7.00 16.70 -4.97
N PRO A 76 -6.71 16.48 -6.26
CA PRO A 76 -6.59 15.15 -6.86
C PRO A 76 -5.19 14.53 -6.66
N ALA A 77 -4.37 15.07 -5.76
CA ALA A 77 -3.15 14.38 -5.35
C ALA A 77 -3.57 13.08 -4.65
N SER A 78 -3.10 11.93 -5.15
CA SER A 78 -3.52 10.61 -4.69
C SER A 78 -3.60 10.55 -3.16
N LEU A 79 -4.77 10.13 -2.69
CA LEU A 79 -5.08 9.85 -1.30
C LEU A 79 -4.82 8.37 -0.97
N ASP A 80 -4.03 7.70 -1.79
CA ASP A 80 -3.71 6.30 -1.58
C ASP A 80 -2.72 6.15 -0.43
N PRO A 81 -2.88 5.13 0.42
CA PRO A 81 -1.89 4.80 1.42
C PRO A 81 -0.49 4.67 0.81
N VAL A 82 0.51 4.96 1.63
CA VAL A 82 1.90 4.64 1.32
C VAL A 82 2.22 3.29 1.93
N VAL A 83 2.85 2.41 1.17
CA VAL A 83 3.44 1.16 1.66
C VAL A 83 4.96 1.29 1.72
N THR A 84 5.54 0.83 2.82
CA THR A 84 6.98 0.77 3.04
C THR A 84 7.39 -0.64 3.42
N GLY A 85 8.33 -1.22 2.67
CA GLY A 85 9.04 -2.43 3.05
C GLY A 85 10.25 -2.07 3.92
N ASN A 86 10.38 -2.72 5.08
CA ASN A 86 11.43 -2.42 6.07
C ASN A 86 12.45 -3.55 6.28
N GLY A 87 12.35 -4.67 5.56
CA GLY A 87 13.18 -5.86 5.78
C GLY A 87 12.68 -6.82 6.87
N ASP A 88 11.81 -6.33 7.75
CA ASP A 88 11.20 -7.04 8.89
C ASP A 88 9.66 -6.94 8.91
N ARG A 89 9.09 -5.95 8.22
CA ARG A 89 7.63 -5.72 8.17
C ARG A 89 7.19 -5.00 6.90
N LEU A 90 5.91 -5.11 6.59
CA LEU A 90 5.22 -4.17 5.70
C LEU A 90 4.50 -3.13 6.53
N ARG A 91 4.71 -1.85 6.21
CA ARG A 91 4.06 -0.72 6.86
C ARG A 91 3.17 0.00 5.86
N PHE A 92 1.90 0.18 6.18
CA PHE A 92 0.95 0.99 5.42
C PHE A 92 0.60 2.24 6.22
N GLU A 93 0.69 3.41 5.61
CA GLU A 93 0.52 4.69 6.27
C GLU A 93 -0.39 5.63 5.49
N SER A 94 -1.23 6.34 6.23
CA SER A 94 -1.97 7.50 5.74
C SER A 94 -1.27 8.77 6.21
N PHE A 95 -0.94 9.65 5.26
CA PHE A 95 -0.21 10.88 5.53
C PHE A 95 -1.09 12.13 5.42
N SER A 96 -0.86 13.06 6.34
CA SER A 96 -1.40 14.42 6.27
C SER A 96 -0.72 15.24 5.18
N GLY A 97 -1.31 16.40 4.85
CA GLY A 97 -0.68 17.37 3.96
C GLY A 97 0.65 17.95 4.49
N CYS A 98 0.95 17.82 5.78
CA CYS A 98 2.22 18.21 6.40
C CYS A 98 3.14 17.02 6.69
N CYS A 99 2.86 15.85 6.10
CA CYS A 99 3.64 14.62 6.23
C CYS A 99 3.59 13.96 7.63
N GLY A 100 2.63 14.32 8.48
CA GLY A 100 2.33 13.59 9.70
C GLY A 100 1.54 12.30 9.41
N VAL A 101 1.74 11.25 10.19
CA VAL A 101 1.02 9.97 10.03
C VAL A 101 -0.33 10.05 10.77
N TYR A 102 -1.44 9.88 10.05
CA TYR A 102 -2.79 9.83 10.63
C TYR A 102 -3.22 8.42 11.01
N ALA A 103 -2.82 7.43 10.23
CA ALA A 103 -3.07 6.02 10.51
C ALA A 103 -1.91 5.17 10.03
N ARG A 104 -1.67 4.05 10.72
CA ARG A 104 -0.62 3.10 10.39
C ARG A 104 -1.11 1.67 10.64
N LEU A 105 -0.85 0.80 9.68
CA LEU A 105 -0.89 -0.65 9.84
C LEU A 105 0.53 -1.20 9.66
N ASP A 106 1.01 -1.95 10.64
CA ASP A 106 2.23 -2.75 10.51
C ASP A 106 1.86 -4.23 10.45
N VAL A 107 2.26 -4.91 9.39
CA VAL A 107 2.25 -6.38 9.31
C VAL A 107 3.68 -6.84 9.60
N LEU A 108 3.88 -7.29 10.84
CA LEU A 108 5.17 -7.77 11.33
C LEU A 108 5.55 -9.10 10.68
N GLN A 109 6.79 -9.55 10.89
CA GLN A 109 7.32 -10.78 10.30
C GLN A 109 6.46 -12.01 10.64
N GLU A 110 5.90 -12.10 11.85
CA GLU A 110 5.01 -13.19 12.26
C GLU A 110 3.66 -13.18 11.53
N GLY A 111 3.32 -12.03 10.95
CA GLY A 111 2.17 -11.80 10.08
C GLY A 111 2.37 -12.26 8.63
N LEU A 112 3.62 -12.53 8.23
CA LEU A 112 4.04 -12.73 6.85
C LEU A 112 4.70 -14.12 6.69
N ASP A 113 4.02 -15.01 5.99
CA ASP A 113 4.57 -16.32 5.61
C ASP A 113 5.05 -16.27 4.16
N GLY A 114 6.37 -16.09 3.98
CA GLY A 114 6.98 -15.90 2.68
C GLY A 114 8.41 -15.36 2.79
N GLU A 115 8.86 -14.69 1.75
CA GLU A 115 10.18 -14.04 1.76
C GLU A 115 10.21 -12.85 2.73
N ARG A 116 11.42 -12.52 3.19
CA ARG A 116 11.62 -11.25 3.91
C ARG A 116 11.15 -10.09 3.05
N THR A 117 10.57 -9.09 3.70
CA THR A 117 10.12 -7.90 2.98
C THR A 117 11.30 -7.19 2.33
N GLY A 118 11.07 -6.63 1.13
CA GLY A 118 12.02 -5.75 0.48
C GLY A 118 12.19 -4.44 1.25
N HIS A 119 13.02 -3.55 0.69
CA HIS A 119 13.25 -2.22 1.24
C HIS A 119 12.80 -1.16 0.23
N GLY A 120 12.04 -0.17 0.71
CA GLY A 120 11.60 0.96 -0.11
C GLY A 120 10.23 1.49 0.30
N THR A 121 9.78 2.54 -0.37
CA THR A 121 8.50 3.22 -0.09
C THR A 121 7.84 3.70 -1.37
N THR A 122 6.50 3.62 -1.44
CA THR A 122 5.68 4.05 -2.58
C THR A 122 4.20 4.14 -2.19
N ASN A 123 3.37 4.77 -3.02
CA ASN A 123 1.91 4.67 -2.90
C ASN A 123 1.41 3.30 -3.38
N VAL A 124 0.36 2.80 -2.75
CA VAL A 124 -0.28 1.52 -3.10
C VAL A 124 -1.74 1.74 -3.45
N ASP A 125 -2.17 1.22 -4.60
CA ASP A 125 -3.53 1.39 -5.07
C ASP A 125 -4.53 0.64 -4.17
N VAL A 126 -5.43 1.39 -3.52
CA VAL A 126 -6.59 0.85 -2.78
C VAL A 126 -7.87 1.40 -3.40
N ASN A 127 -8.05 1.10 -4.70
CA ASN A 127 -9.21 1.50 -5.50
C ASN A 127 -10.55 0.99 -4.95
N ASN A 128 -11.65 1.58 -5.43
CA ASN A 128 -13.01 1.24 -5.00
C ASN A 128 -13.39 -0.25 -5.23
N PRO A 129 -13.16 -0.85 -6.42
CA PRO A 129 -13.39 -2.28 -6.61
C PRO A 129 -12.67 -3.18 -5.58
N LEU A 130 -11.42 -2.86 -5.25
CA LEU A 130 -10.69 -3.60 -4.22
C LEU A 130 -11.32 -3.39 -2.84
N ARG A 131 -11.71 -2.15 -2.50
CA ARG A 131 -12.37 -1.85 -1.22
C ARG A 131 -13.64 -2.67 -1.03
N ASP A 132 -14.46 -2.76 -2.07
CA ASP A 132 -15.68 -3.56 -2.07
C ASP A 132 -15.37 -5.06 -1.91
N ALA A 133 -14.32 -5.56 -2.56
CA ALA A 133 -13.91 -6.96 -2.47
C ALA A 133 -13.32 -7.36 -1.10
N LEU A 134 -12.76 -6.40 -0.35
CA LEU A 134 -12.15 -6.62 0.96
C LEU A 134 -13.10 -6.37 2.15
N SER A 135 -14.28 -5.79 1.89
CA SER A 135 -15.25 -5.36 2.92
C SER A 135 -15.99 -6.54 3.55
#